data_AF-A0A4Y1R1V4-F1
#
_entry.id   AF-A0A4Y1R1V4-F1
#
_cell.length_a   1.000
_cell.length_b   1.000
_cell.length_c   1.000
_cell.angle_alpha   90.00
_cell.angle_beta   90.00
_cell.angle_gamma   90.00
#
_symmetry.space_group_name_H-M   'P 1'
#
loop_
_entity.id
_entity.type
_entity.pdbx_description
1 polymer ?
#
loop_
_entity_poly.entity_id
_entity_poly.type
_entity_poly.pdbx_seq_one_letter_code
_entity_poly.pdbx_strand_id
1 'polypeptide(L)'
;MDAMAALLVGLSFVMGPVQMLKLYGVPYWLFVMWLDLVTYLHHHGHEDKLPWYRGKEWSYLRGGLTTLDRDYGLINNIHHDIGTHTEAAKPVLGKYYREPKKSGPLPLHLLGVLIRSMKRDHYVSDTGDVVYYQTDKKLAGSVTSE
;
A
#
# COMPACT_ATOMS: atom_id res chain seq x y z
N MET A 1 -20.44 9.77 -15.09
CA MET A 1 -20.05 8.34 -15.08
C MET A 1 -20.99 7.51 -15.96
N ASP A 2 -22.25 7.90 -16.10
CA ASP A 2 -23.29 7.13 -16.82
C ASP A 2 -23.06 7.01 -18.33
N ALA A 3 -22.55 8.07 -18.97
CA ALA A 3 -22.23 8.05 -20.40
C ALA A 3 -21.10 7.05 -20.74
N MET A 4 -20.10 6.90 -19.85
CA MET A 4 -19.01 5.95 -20.02
C MET A 4 -19.50 4.51 -19.86
N ALA A 5 -20.33 4.26 -18.84
CA ALA A 5 -20.92 2.95 -18.62
C ALA A 5 -21.81 2.51 -19.80
N ALA A 6 -22.67 3.41 -20.28
CA ALA A 6 -23.52 3.14 -21.45
C ALA A 6 -22.70 2.87 -22.72
N LEU A 7 -21.61 3.62 -22.94
CA LEU A 7 -20.70 3.40 -24.06
C LEU A 7 -20.02 2.03 -23.99
N LEU A 8 -19.50 1.63 -22.83
CA LEU A 8 -18.85 0.33 -22.64
C LEU A 8 -19.83 -0.84 -22.81
N VAL A 9 -21.08 -0.69 -22.35
CA VAL A 9 -22.15 -1.66 -22.58
C VAL A 9 -22.48 -1.74 -24.08
N GLY A 10 -22.67 -0.62 -24.76
CA GLY A 10 -22.91 -0.58 -26.20
C GLY A 10 -21.77 -1.24 -27.01
N LEU A 11 -20.51 -0.89 -26.69
CA LEU A 11 -19.33 -1.51 -27.30
C LEU A 11 -19.22 -3.01 -27.01
N SER A 12 -19.72 -3.49 -25.87
CA SER A 12 -19.76 -4.92 -25.55
C SER A 12 -20.66 -5.71 -26.51
N PHE A 13 -21.73 -5.09 -27.03
CA PHE A 13 -22.58 -5.71 -28.05
C PHE A 13 -21.94 -5.70 -29.45
N VAL A 14 -21.03 -4.76 -29.73
CA VAL A 14 -20.35 -4.64 -31.03
C VAL A 14 -19.08 -5.50 -31.09
N MET A 15 -18.25 -5.45 -30.05
CA MET A 15 -16.94 -6.10 -29.98
C MET A 15 -16.95 -7.43 -29.21
N GLY A 16 -18.05 -7.73 -28.52
CA GLY A 16 -18.20 -8.90 -27.67
C GLY A 16 -17.72 -8.65 -26.23
N PRO A 17 -18.40 -9.24 -25.22
CA PRO A 17 -18.10 -8.99 -23.80
C PRO A 17 -16.72 -9.51 -23.39
N VAL A 18 -16.24 -10.59 -23.99
CA VAL A 18 -14.90 -11.15 -23.70
C VAL A 18 -13.79 -10.19 -24.12
N GLN A 19 -13.95 -9.51 -25.27
CA GLN A 19 -12.96 -8.54 -25.74
C GLN A 19 -12.95 -7.30 -24.83
N MET A 20 -14.13 -6.83 -24.41
CA MET A 20 -14.25 -5.72 -23.45
C MET A 20 -13.63 -6.06 -22.09
N LEU A 21 -13.84 -7.29 -21.60
CA LEU A 21 -13.21 -7.77 -20.38
C LEU A 21 -11.68 -7.73 -20.47
N LYS A 22 -11.11 -8.19 -21.59
CA LYS A 22 -9.64 -8.19 -21.79
C LYS A 22 -9.06 -6.79 -21.91
N LEU A 23 -9.75 -5.87 -22.57
CA LEU A 23 -9.24 -4.52 -22.83
C LEU A 23 -9.44 -3.56 -21.66
N TYR A 24 -10.51 -3.72 -20.88
CA TYR A 24 -10.86 -2.79 -19.82
C TYR A 24 -10.93 -3.46 -18.45
N GLY A 25 -11.60 -4.60 -18.33
CA GLY A 25 -11.80 -5.25 -17.03
C GLY A 25 -10.51 -5.77 -16.41
N VAL A 26 -9.72 -6.56 -17.16
CA VAL A 26 -8.46 -7.13 -16.66
C VAL A 26 -7.44 -6.04 -16.32
N PRO A 27 -7.15 -5.05 -17.19
CA PRO A 27 -6.21 -3.97 -16.85
C PRO A 27 -6.69 -3.13 -15.67
N TYR A 28 -7.98 -2.81 -15.59
CA TYR A 28 -8.55 -2.09 -14.45
C TYR A 28 -8.39 -2.87 -13.15
N TRP A 29 -8.69 -4.17 -13.16
CA TRP A 29 -8.55 -5.00 -11.97
C TRP A 29 -7.09 -5.11 -11.52
N LEU A 30 -6.15 -5.33 -12.46
CA LEU A 30 -4.71 -5.32 -12.16
C LEU A 30 -4.26 -3.99 -11.55
N PHE A 31 -4.73 -2.87 -12.10
CA PHE A 31 -4.43 -1.54 -11.58
C PHE A 31 -4.98 -1.33 -10.15
N VAL A 32 -6.23 -1.71 -9.89
CA VAL A 32 -6.83 -1.63 -8.55
C VAL A 32 -6.05 -2.48 -7.55
N MET A 33 -5.81 -3.76 -7.88
CA MET A 33 -5.03 -4.66 -7.01
C MET A 33 -3.61 -4.12 -6.76
N TRP A 34 -3.00 -3.51 -7.78
CA TRP A 34 -1.69 -2.87 -7.66
C TRP A 34 -1.73 -1.64 -6.74
N LEU A 35 -2.72 -0.74 -6.92
CA LEU A 35 -2.89 0.43 -6.06
C LEU A 35 -3.14 0.04 -4.61
N ASP A 36 -3.96 -0.97 -4.36
CA ASP A 36 -4.22 -1.48 -3.01
C ASP A 36 -2.93 -2.02 -2.37
N LEU A 37 -2.15 -2.80 -3.11
CA LEU A 37 -0.86 -3.31 -2.65
C LEU A 37 0.13 -2.20 -2.32
N VAL A 38 0.29 -1.23 -3.22
CA VAL A 38 1.21 -0.10 -3.02
C VAL A 38 0.77 0.72 -1.82
N THR A 39 -0.51 1.04 -1.71
CA THR A 39 -1.07 1.79 -0.56
C THR A 39 -0.83 1.02 0.74
N TYR A 40 -1.11 -0.28 0.76
CA TYR A 40 -0.86 -1.13 1.91
C TYR A 40 0.61 -1.07 2.35
N LEU A 41 1.54 -1.24 1.40
CA LEU A 41 2.98 -1.22 1.67
C LEU A 41 3.48 0.14 2.19
N HIS A 42 2.89 1.25 1.74
CA HIS A 42 3.22 2.58 2.25
C HIS A 42 2.72 2.81 3.69
N HIS A 43 1.75 2.02 4.16
CA HIS A 43 1.17 2.18 5.51
C HIS A 43 1.53 1.07 6.50
N HIS A 44 2.13 -0.03 6.05
CA HIS A 44 2.40 -1.20 6.90
C HIS A 44 3.78 -1.83 6.68
N GLY A 45 4.19 -2.74 7.57
CA GLY A 45 5.34 -3.63 7.34
C GLY A 45 6.73 -3.06 7.60
N HIS A 46 6.84 -1.89 8.25
CA HIS A 46 8.13 -1.40 8.76
C HIS A 46 8.57 -2.19 10.01
N GLU A 47 9.88 -2.31 10.22
CA GLU A 47 10.44 -3.02 11.38
C GLU A 47 10.10 -2.28 12.68
N ASP A 48 10.35 -0.97 12.70
CA ASP A 48 9.83 -0.08 13.73
C ASP A 48 8.36 0.24 13.46
N LYS A 49 7.49 -0.03 14.44
CA LYS A 49 6.07 0.28 14.35
C LYS A 49 5.85 1.79 14.23
N LEU A 50 5.01 2.18 13.28
CA LEU A 50 4.61 3.56 13.11
C LEU A 50 3.38 3.89 13.96
N PRO A 51 3.29 5.12 14.49
CA PRO A 51 2.11 5.58 15.19
C PRO A 51 0.94 5.71 14.21
N TRP A 52 -0.21 5.18 14.59
CA TRP A 52 -1.48 5.44 13.97
C TRP A 52 -2.23 6.48 14.81
N TYR A 53 -2.38 7.66 14.24
CA TYR A 53 -3.02 8.80 14.89
C TYR A 53 -4.53 8.80 14.61
N ARG A 54 -5.34 9.10 15.62
CA ARG A 54 -6.77 9.38 15.49
C ARG A 54 -7.24 10.46 16.44
N GLY A 55 -8.50 10.86 16.31
CA GLY A 55 -9.10 11.87 17.18
C GLY A 55 -8.33 13.19 17.11
N LYS A 56 -8.03 13.77 18.27
CA LYS A 56 -7.32 15.06 18.38
C LYS A 56 -5.84 15.01 17.98
N GLU A 57 -5.22 13.83 17.95
CA GLU A 57 -3.80 13.68 17.61
C GLU A 57 -3.58 13.52 16.09
N TRP A 58 -4.64 13.30 15.32
CA TRP A 58 -4.56 13.20 13.87
C TRP A 58 -4.51 14.58 13.20
N SER A 59 -3.63 14.71 12.22
CA SER A 59 -3.61 15.84 11.29
C SER A 59 -3.11 15.36 9.94
N TYR A 60 -3.42 16.12 8.87
CA TYR A 60 -2.93 15.80 7.52
C TYR A 60 -1.40 15.62 7.49
N LEU A 61 -0.66 16.50 8.17
CA LEU A 61 0.79 16.44 8.26
C LEU A 61 1.27 15.17 8.99
N ARG A 62 0.68 14.84 10.14
CA ARG A 62 1.08 13.66 10.91
C ARG A 62 0.76 12.36 10.17
N GLY A 63 -0.40 12.31 9.51
CA GLY A 63 -0.76 11.18 8.64
C GLY A 63 0.23 11.02 7.48
N GLY A 64 0.53 12.12 6.77
CA GLY A 64 1.50 12.11 5.67
C GLY A 64 2.91 11.71 6.10
N LEU A 65 3.38 12.14 7.27
CA LEU A 65 4.70 11.75 7.78
C LEU A 65 4.78 10.32 8.32
N THR A 66 3.65 9.63 8.43
CA THR A 66 3.58 8.19 8.79
C THR A 66 3.46 7.28 7.57
N THR A 67 3.61 7.79 6.35
CA THR A 67 3.81 6.92 5.18
C THR A 67 5.27 6.47 5.09
N LEU A 68 5.48 5.31 4.50
CA LEU A 68 6.77 4.67 4.31
C LEU A 68 7.13 4.71 2.83
N ASP A 69 8.24 5.35 2.52
CA ASP A 69 8.83 5.30 1.19
C ASP A 69 9.26 3.85 0.85
N ARG A 70 9.14 3.47 -0.42
CA ARG A 70 9.38 2.12 -0.93
C ARG A 70 10.13 2.18 -2.25
N ASP A 71 11.26 1.48 -2.32
CA ASP A 71 12.00 1.38 -3.58
C ASP A 71 11.48 0.22 -4.43
N TYR A 72 10.90 0.50 -5.61
CA TYR A 72 10.39 -0.51 -6.54
C TYR A 72 11.38 -0.95 -7.62
N GLY A 73 12.64 -0.48 -7.58
CA GLY A 73 13.64 -0.81 -8.60
C GLY A 73 13.32 -0.19 -9.96
N LEU A 74 13.40 -0.97 -11.04
CA LEU A 74 13.12 -0.47 -12.40
C LEU A 74 11.68 0.06 -12.57
N ILE A 75 10.77 -0.41 -11.73
CA ILE A 75 9.34 -0.05 -11.77
C ILE A 75 9.10 1.39 -11.26
N ASN A 76 10.05 2.00 -10.52
CA ASN A 76 9.91 3.38 -10.03
C ASN A 76 9.54 4.37 -11.14
N ASN A 77 10.21 4.26 -12.31
CA ASN A 77 9.95 5.13 -13.47
C ASN A 77 8.56 4.97 -14.06
N ILE A 78 7.95 3.78 -13.93
CA ILE A 78 6.61 3.48 -14.45
C ILE A 78 5.55 4.08 -13.51
N HIS A 79 5.87 4.21 -12.23
CA HIS A 79 4.99 4.81 -11.21
C HIS A 79 5.32 6.26 -10.89
N HIS A 80 6.11 6.94 -11.72
CA HIS A 80 6.50 8.33 -11.49
C HIS A 80 7.10 8.55 -10.08
N ASP A 81 7.95 7.61 -9.64
CA ASP A 81 8.63 7.67 -8.34
C ASP A 81 7.69 7.82 -7.14
N ILE A 82 6.52 7.17 -7.19
CA ILE A 82 5.57 7.09 -6.06
C ILE A 82 6.23 6.61 -4.76
N GLY A 83 7.37 5.91 -4.84
CA GLY A 83 8.11 5.40 -3.70
C GLY A 83 8.86 6.42 -2.84
N THR A 84 8.88 7.71 -3.18
CA THR A 84 9.73 8.75 -2.53
C THR A 84 8.93 9.91 -1.93
N HIS A 85 7.67 9.68 -1.57
CA HIS A 85 6.74 10.69 -1.07
C HIS A 85 7.26 11.50 0.13
N THR A 86 8.02 10.89 1.03
CA THR A 86 8.53 11.56 2.24
C THR A 86 9.99 12.02 2.11
N GLU A 87 10.67 11.68 1.01
CA GLU A 87 12.08 11.98 0.80
C GLU A 87 12.37 13.48 0.88
N ALA A 88 11.48 14.32 0.35
CA ALA A 88 11.61 15.78 0.42
C ALA A 88 11.60 16.33 1.86
N ALA A 89 11.03 15.60 2.83
CA ALA A 89 11.03 15.98 4.24
C ALA A 89 12.29 15.53 4.99
N LYS A 90 13.20 14.77 4.34
CA LYS A 90 14.45 14.30 4.94
C LYS A 90 15.30 15.40 5.61
N PRO A 91 15.45 16.62 5.06
CA PRO A 91 16.19 17.69 5.74
C PRO A 91 15.57 18.12 7.07
N VAL A 92 14.24 18.00 7.21
CA VAL A 92 13.50 18.34 8.44
C VAL A 92 13.53 17.18 9.43
N LEU A 93 13.29 15.96 8.93
CA LEU A 93 13.25 14.75 9.74
C LEU A 93 14.65 14.33 10.23
N GLY A 94 15.71 14.64 9.47
CA GLY A 94 17.08 14.27 9.80
C GLY A 94 17.21 12.78 10.09
N LYS A 95 17.71 12.44 11.28
CA LYS A 95 17.87 11.04 11.73
C LYS A 95 16.56 10.26 11.90
N TYR A 96 15.41 10.94 11.89
CA TYR A 96 14.10 10.31 12.00
C TYR A 96 13.51 9.92 10.64
N TYR A 97 14.11 10.38 9.54
CA TYR A 97 13.77 9.91 8.21
C TYR A 97 14.20 8.45 8.05
N ARG A 98 13.30 7.61 7.54
CA ARG A 98 13.51 6.18 7.37
C ARG A 98 13.82 5.89 5.92
N GLU A 99 15.11 5.74 5.63
CA GLU A 99 15.57 5.41 4.29
C GLU A 99 14.96 4.08 3.80
N PRO A 100 14.31 4.06 2.63
CA PRO A 100 13.78 2.82 2.08
C PRO A 100 14.91 1.85 1.76
N LYS A 101 14.67 0.56 2.06
CA LYS A 101 15.58 -0.50 1.62
C LYS A 101 15.64 -0.50 0.10
N LYS A 102 16.85 -0.43 -0.46
CA LYS A 102 17.05 -0.41 -1.91
C LYS A 102 16.68 -1.74 -2.55
N SER A 103 16.02 -1.64 -3.70
CA SER A 103 15.67 -2.78 -4.54
C SER A 103 16.78 -3.09 -5.54
N GLY A 104 16.87 -4.36 -5.95
CA GLY A 104 17.53 -4.71 -7.20
C GLY A 104 16.66 -4.32 -8.40
N PRO A 105 16.87 -4.90 -9.59
CA PRO A 105 16.02 -4.62 -10.74
C PRO A 105 14.52 -4.86 -10.48
N LEU A 106 14.22 -5.90 -9.67
CA LEU A 106 12.87 -6.24 -9.20
C LEU A 106 12.76 -6.06 -7.68
N PRO A 107 11.61 -5.62 -7.16
CA PRO A 107 11.44 -5.31 -5.75
C PRO A 107 11.05 -6.53 -4.89
N LEU A 108 11.80 -7.63 -5.00
CA LEU A 108 11.50 -8.89 -4.31
C LEU A 108 11.50 -8.75 -2.78
N HIS A 109 12.21 -7.76 -2.24
CA HIS A 109 12.23 -7.50 -0.81
C HIS A 109 10.85 -7.07 -0.25
N LEU A 110 10.01 -6.45 -1.09
CA LEU A 110 8.67 -6.00 -0.71
C LEU A 110 7.71 -7.17 -0.48
N LEU A 111 7.92 -8.32 -1.13
CA LEU A 111 7.15 -9.54 -0.83
C LEU A 111 7.41 -9.99 0.61
N GLY A 112 8.66 -9.94 1.05
CA GLY A 112 9.01 -10.24 2.44
C GLY A 112 8.40 -9.23 3.42
N VAL A 113 8.36 -7.95 3.06
CA VAL A 113 7.68 -6.89 3.84
C VAL A 113 6.19 -7.19 3.97
N LEU A 114 5.52 -7.48 2.85
CA LEU A 114 4.10 -7.81 2.81
C LEU A 114 3.78 -9.02 3.69
N ILE A 115 4.49 -10.14 3.50
CA ILE A 115 4.25 -11.37 4.26
C ILE A 115 4.47 -11.13 5.77
N ARG A 116 5.54 -10.42 6.15
CA ARG A 116 5.78 -10.10 7.57
C ARG A 116 4.69 -9.21 8.15
N SER A 117 4.26 -8.21 7.39
CA SER A 117 3.20 -7.29 7.78
C SER A 117 1.88 -8.02 7.99
N MET A 118 1.45 -8.83 7.02
CA MET A 118 0.23 -9.63 7.11
C MET A 118 0.22 -10.60 8.31
N LYS A 119 1.39 -10.97 8.85
CA LYS A 119 1.54 -11.82 10.04
C LYS A 119 1.63 -11.04 11.37
N ARG A 120 1.87 -9.74 11.33
CA ARG A 120 2.23 -8.94 12.53
C ARG A 120 1.41 -7.66 12.72
N ASP A 121 0.76 -7.18 11.69
CA ASP A 121 0.04 -5.92 11.65
C ASP A 121 -1.48 -6.19 11.55
N HIS A 122 -2.04 -6.90 12.53
CA HIS A 122 -3.43 -7.39 12.45
C HIS A 122 -4.45 -6.34 12.89
N TYR A 123 -4.17 -5.58 13.95
CA TYR A 123 -5.12 -4.61 14.49
C TYR A 123 -4.42 -3.48 15.26
N VAL A 124 -5.15 -2.42 15.60
CA VAL A 124 -4.74 -1.35 16.52
C VAL A 124 -5.70 -1.29 17.70
N SER A 125 -5.29 -0.69 18.82
CA SER A 125 -6.15 -0.63 20.03
C SER A 125 -7.38 0.27 19.81
N ASP A 126 -8.53 -0.16 20.34
CA ASP A 126 -9.75 0.64 20.37
C ASP A 126 -9.67 1.83 21.33
N THR A 127 -8.67 1.89 22.22
CA THR A 127 -8.45 3.00 23.18
C THR A 127 -7.15 3.76 22.94
N GLY A 128 -7.18 5.09 23.09
CA GLY A 128 -6.03 5.99 22.95
C GLY A 128 -5.95 6.68 21.58
N ASP A 129 -5.39 7.89 21.53
CA ASP A 129 -5.36 8.71 20.30
C ASP A 129 -4.10 8.48 19.43
N VAL A 130 -3.05 7.89 20.02
CA VAL A 130 -1.86 7.41 19.32
C VAL A 130 -1.68 5.93 19.66
N VAL A 131 -1.84 5.07 18.67
CA VAL A 131 -1.77 3.61 18.84
C VAL A 131 -0.86 2.99 17.78
N TYR A 132 -0.55 1.71 17.93
CA TYR A 132 0.38 1.00 17.05
C TYR A 132 -0.22 -0.34 16.62
N TYR A 133 0.19 -0.82 15.45
CA TYR A 133 -0.21 -2.14 14.95
C TYR A 133 0.30 -3.26 15.84
N GLN A 134 -0.60 -4.16 16.20
CA GLN A 134 -0.40 -5.29 17.08
C GLN A 134 -0.67 -6.63 16.37
N THR A 135 0.02 -7.66 16.83
CA THR A 135 -0.20 -9.03 16.39
C THR A 135 -1.34 -9.65 17.19
N ASP A 136 -2.35 -10.17 16.50
CA ASP A 136 -3.32 -11.08 17.12
C ASP A 136 -2.68 -12.47 17.30
N LYS A 137 -2.55 -12.91 18.55
CA LYS A 137 -1.96 -14.21 18.91
C LYS A 137 -2.82 -15.40 18.47
N LYS A 138 -4.14 -15.25 18.36
CA LYS A 138 -5.04 -16.32 17.91
C LYS A 138 -4.84 -16.61 16.42
N LEU A 139 -4.75 -15.55 15.62
CA LEU A 139 -4.41 -15.62 14.19
C LEU A 139 -2.95 -16.05 13.94
N ALA A 140 -2.00 -15.61 14.77
CA ALA A 140 -0.61 -16.00 14.62
C ALA A 140 -0.38 -17.48 14.95
N GLY A 141 -1.06 -18.01 15.97
CA GLY A 141 -0.95 -19.42 16.38
C GLY A 141 -1.46 -20.41 15.34
N SER A 142 -2.51 -20.06 14.60
CA SER A 142 -3.07 -20.92 13.53
C SER A 142 -2.15 -21.03 12.31
N VAL A 143 -1.27 -20.06 12.06
CA VAL A 143 -0.33 -20.07 10.92
C VAL A 143 0.92 -20.92 11.20
N THR A 144 1.21 -21.21 12.48
CA THR A 144 2.38 -22.01 12.90
C THR A 144 2.04 -23.47 13.21
N SER A 145 0.77 -23.86 13.14
CA SER A 145 0.27 -25.20 13.46
C SER A 145 -0.08 -26.06 12.24
N GLU A 146 0.41 -25.72 11.05
CA GLU A 146 0.31 -26.52 9.82
C GLU A 146 1.70 -26.88 9.27
#